data_AF-A0A957ZX14-F1
#
_entry.id   AF-A0A957ZX14-F1
#
_cell.length_a   1.000
_cell.length_b   1.000
_cell.length_c   1.000
_cell.angle_alpha   90.00
_cell.angle_beta   90.00
_cell.angle_gamma   90.00
#
_symmetry.space_group_name_H-M   'P 1'
#
loop_
_entity.id
_entity.type
_entity.pdbx_description
1 polymer ?
#
loop_
_entity_poly.entity_id
_entity_poly.type
_entity_poly.pdbx_seq_one_letter_code
_entity_poly.pdbx_strand_id
1 'polypeptide(L)'
;TVIPIGIGRSGRWLTGGDPMARLSDGLAGDAGHVNGREQTSWALLPQAGTREALPELDVIFPVLHGTYGEDGTVQGLLEMANIPYVGCGVLASAVAMDKLVAKQLFAQAGLVQVPYVGVRRRQWRADPDAVVATVEHALDYPVFVKPANLGSSVGVSKARNRAELATALDLAAAYDAKIVVEAAVPHAREIEVSVLGNDAPEASVPGEIVPGNEFYDYA
;
A
#
# COMPACT_ATOMS: atom_id res chain seq x y z
N THR A 1 -5.79 28.37 4.80
CA THR A 1 -4.47 28.25 5.47
C THR A 1 -4.07 26.79 5.48
N VAL A 2 -2.80 26.46 5.28
CA VAL A 2 -2.34 25.06 5.40
C VAL A 2 -1.98 24.79 6.85
N ILE A 3 -2.54 23.72 7.41
CA ILE A 3 -2.28 23.31 8.80
C ILE A 3 -1.63 21.92 8.74
N PRO A 4 -0.33 21.79 9.06
CA PRO A 4 0.32 20.48 9.07
C PRO A 4 -0.22 19.64 10.23
N ILE A 5 -0.46 18.36 9.96
CA ILE A 5 -0.84 17.36 10.96
C ILE A 5 0.08 16.16 10.77
N GLY A 6 0.79 15.77 11.82
CA GLY A 6 1.72 14.64 11.80
C GLY A 6 1.17 13.42 12.54
N ILE A 7 1.62 12.23 12.17
CA ILE A 7 1.37 10.99 12.91
C ILE A 7 2.72 10.34 13.22
N GLY A 8 3.05 10.24 14.51
CA GLY A 8 4.28 9.58 14.95
C GLY A 8 4.21 8.06 14.81
N ARG A 9 5.36 7.37 14.91
CA ARG A 9 5.43 5.89 14.82
C ARG A 9 4.60 5.15 15.89
N SER A 10 4.30 5.81 17.01
CA SER A 10 3.41 5.29 18.05
C SER A 10 1.91 5.44 17.72
N GLY A 11 1.56 6.04 16.57
CA GLY A 11 0.19 6.40 16.21
C GLY A 11 -0.30 7.70 16.85
N ARG A 12 0.56 8.43 17.59
CA ARG A 12 0.20 9.71 18.20
C ARG A 12 0.09 10.82 17.15
N TRP A 13 -1.03 11.53 17.15
CA TRP A 13 -1.29 12.69 16.31
C TRP A 13 -0.61 13.95 16.86
N LEU A 14 -0.05 14.75 15.95
CA LEU A 14 0.67 15.99 16.22
C LEU A 14 -0.06 17.12 15.49
N THR A 15 -0.79 17.95 16.23
CA THR A 15 -1.75 18.93 15.69
C THR A 15 -1.34 20.40 15.90
N GLY A 16 -0.19 20.65 16.49
CA GLY A 16 0.29 21.99 16.84
C GLY A 16 1.82 22.10 16.77
N GLY A 17 2.32 23.34 16.69
CA GLY A 17 3.73 23.65 16.46
C GLY A 17 4.16 23.35 15.03
N ASP A 18 5.34 22.75 14.87
CA ASP A 18 5.86 22.26 13.59
C ASP A 18 5.94 20.72 13.60
N PRO A 19 4.88 20.01 13.16
CA PRO A 19 4.88 18.56 13.10
C PRO A 19 5.98 17.99 12.20
N MET A 20 6.38 18.70 11.15
CA MET A 20 7.39 18.21 10.21
C MET A 20 8.76 18.15 10.89
N ALA A 21 9.17 19.23 11.55
CA ALA A 21 10.41 19.24 12.34
C ALA A 21 10.42 18.12 13.40
N ARG A 22 9.29 17.93 14.09
CA ARG A 22 9.17 16.89 15.14
C ARG A 22 9.24 15.45 14.60
N LEU A 23 8.79 15.22 13.38
CA LEU A 23 8.90 13.92 12.71
C LEU A 23 10.34 13.68 12.18
N SER A 24 11.01 14.73 11.70
CA SER A 24 12.37 14.68 11.16
C SER A 24 13.46 14.50 12.24
N ASP A 25 13.30 15.12 13.42
CA ASP A 25 14.33 15.10 14.48
C ASP A 25 14.43 13.75 15.24
N GLY A 26 13.66 12.72 14.85
CA GLY A 26 13.59 11.47 15.60
C GLY A 26 12.98 11.62 17.01
N LEU A 27 12.50 12.82 17.36
CA LEU A 27 11.80 13.16 18.61
C LEU A 27 10.37 12.59 18.68
N ALA A 28 10.11 11.51 17.95
CA ALA A 28 9.13 10.50 18.32
C ALA A 28 9.60 9.63 19.52
N GLY A 29 10.74 9.97 20.14
CA GLY A 29 11.12 9.55 21.49
C GLY A 29 10.47 10.42 22.56
N ASP A 30 9.31 9.97 23.03
CA ASP A 30 8.84 10.02 24.43
C ASP A 30 9.37 11.14 25.37
N ALA A 31 9.19 12.41 25.01
CA ALA A 31 9.24 13.51 25.98
C ALA A 31 7.82 13.76 26.52
N GLY A 32 7.37 12.83 27.36
CA GLY A 32 6.08 12.91 28.02
C GLY A 32 5.79 11.69 28.87
N HIS A 33 6.64 11.41 29.86
CA HIS A 33 6.24 10.62 31.03
C HIS A 33 4.98 11.26 31.64
N VAL A 34 3.80 10.82 31.21
CA VAL A 34 2.56 10.98 31.95
C VAL A 34 2.38 9.68 32.70
N ASN A 35 2.66 9.74 34.00
CA ASN A 35 2.61 8.65 34.96
C ASN A 35 1.41 7.72 34.72
N GLY A 36 1.72 6.44 34.53
CA GLY A 36 0.92 5.29 34.96
C GLY A 36 -0.57 5.37 34.75
N ARG A 37 -1.03 5.07 33.54
CA ARG A 37 -2.25 4.28 33.30
C ARG A 37 -2.11 3.59 31.95
N GLU A 38 -2.19 2.27 31.99
CA GLU A 38 -2.26 1.37 30.85
C GLU A 38 -3.12 1.98 29.74
N GLN A 39 -2.53 2.26 28.57
CA GLN A 39 -3.31 2.59 27.38
C GLN A 39 -4.02 1.33 26.90
N THR A 40 -5.16 1.05 27.53
CA THR A 40 -6.12 0.00 27.15
C THR A 40 -7.24 0.52 26.25
N SER A 41 -7.21 1.78 25.82
CA SER A 41 -8.22 2.35 24.92
C SER A 41 -7.66 2.61 23.53
N TRP A 42 -8.03 1.78 22.57
CA TRP A 42 -8.09 2.17 21.15
C TRP A 42 -9.18 3.24 21.04
N ALA A 43 -8.83 4.53 21.13
CA ALA A 43 -9.80 5.60 20.93
C ALA A 43 -9.80 5.97 19.43
N LEU A 44 -10.91 5.69 18.74
CA LEU A 44 -11.13 6.04 17.31
C LEU A 44 -11.24 7.56 17.07
N LEU A 45 -11.25 8.35 18.13
CA LEU A 45 -11.29 9.80 18.12
C LEU A 45 -10.37 10.30 19.24
N PRO A 46 -9.79 11.51 19.12
CA PRO A 46 -9.06 12.12 20.23
C PRO A 46 -9.92 12.05 21.50
N GLN A 47 -9.36 11.47 22.57
CA GLN A 47 -10.02 11.41 23.86
C GLN A 47 -10.56 12.80 24.20
N ALA A 48 -11.87 12.89 24.38
CA ALA A 48 -12.55 14.08 24.89
C ALA A 48 -11.94 14.42 26.25
N GLY A 49 -10.90 15.23 26.28
CA GLY A 49 -10.13 15.48 27.49
C GLY A 49 -8.83 16.25 27.31
N THR A 50 -8.08 16.05 26.22
CA THR A 50 -6.86 16.84 25.95
C THR A 50 -7.13 17.86 24.85
N ARG A 51 -7.53 19.05 25.29
CA ARG A 51 -7.88 20.21 24.48
C ARG A 51 -6.68 20.79 23.73
N GLU A 52 -6.54 20.41 22.47
CA GLU A 52 -6.53 21.40 21.39
C GLU A 52 -7.49 20.85 20.34
N ALA A 53 -8.68 21.45 20.24
CA ALA A 53 -9.55 21.13 19.12
C ALA A 53 -8.78 21.50 17.86
N LEU A 54 -8.70 20.57 16.90
CA LEU A 54 -8.27 20.94 15.57
C LEU A 54 -9.16 22.12 15.12
N PRO A 55 -8.58 23.17 14.52
CA PRO A 55 -9.39 24.21 13.90
C PRO A 55 -10.33 23.55 12.89
N GLU A 56 -11.43 24.21 12.57
CA GLU A 56 -12.35 23.75 11.53
C GLU A 56 -11.56 23.54 10.23
N LEU A 57 -11.56 22.30 9.73
CA LEU A 57 -10.83 21.89 8.53
C LEU A 57 -11.81 21.78 7.38
N ASP A 58 -11.59 22.56 6.33
CA ASP A 58 -12.42 22.49 5.12
C ASP A 58 -12.17 21.20 4.32
N VAL A 59 -10.91 20.76 4.30
CA VAL A 59 -10.45 19.58 3.54
C VAL A 59 -9.14 19.06 4.10
N ILE A 60 -8.96 17.74 4.07
CA ILE A 60 -7.70 17.05 4.40
C ILE A 60 -6.99 16.58 3.14
N PHE A 61 -5.67 16.81 3.06
CA PHE A 61 -4.82 16.23 2.02
C PHE A 61 -4.01 15.08 2.65
N PRO A 62 -4.45 13.81 2.54
CA PRO A 62 -3.73 12.69 3.10
C PRO A 62 -2.46 12.40 2.28
N VAL A 63 -1.29 12.67 2.87
CA VAL A 63 0.02 12.34 2.28
C VAL A 63 0.70 11.29 3.16
N LEU A 64 0.03 10.14 3.30
CA LEU A 64 0.47 9.01 4.12
C LEU A 64 0.82 7.84 3.20
N HIS A 65 2.04 7.32 3.33
CA HIS A 65 2.51 6.20 2.51
C HIS A 65 2.23 4.85 3.17
N GLY A 66 1.90 3.85 2.37
CA GLY A 66 1.73 2.46 2.74
C GLY A 66 0.41 2.11 3.44
N THR A 67 0.45 1.00 4.18
CA THR A 67 -0.70 0.47 4.93
C THR A 67 -1.29 1.54 5.85
N TYR A 68 -2.62 1.56 5.95
CA TYR A 68 -3.45 2.57 6.60
C TYR A 68 -3.57 3.93 5.90
N GLY A 69 -2.58 4.33 5.11
CA GLY A 69 -2.59 5.60 4.35
C GLY A 69 -3.25 5.47 2.98
N GLU A 70 -2.96 4.38 2.28
CA GLU A 70 -3.37 4.17 0.88
C GLU A 70 -4.47 3.10 0.72
N ASP A 71 -4.75 2.32 1.76
CA ASP A 71 -5.59 1.12 1.69
C ASP A 71 -7.08 1.35 2.01
N GLY A 72 -7.50 2.61 2.14
CA GLY A 72 -8.87 2.98 2.49
C GLY A 72 -9.11 3.17 3.98
N THR A 73 -8.15 2.86 4.87
CA THR A 73 -8.35 2.96 6.32
C THR A 73 -8.50 4.41 6.79
N VAL A 74 -7.53 5.28 6.46
CA VAL A 74 -7.63 6.71 6.84
C VAL A 74 -8.79 7.38 6.12
N GLN A 75 -9.08 6.99 4.87
CA GLN A 75 -10.25 7.47 4.12
C GLN A 75 -11.53 7.13 4.88
N GLY A 76 -11.68 5.89 5.38
CA GLY A 76 -12.84 5.47 6.15
C GLY A 76 -12.99 6.24 7.46
N LEU A 77 -11.89 6.58 8.13
CA LEU A 77 -11.91 7.47 9.30
C LEU A 77 -12.45 8.86 8.93
N LEU A 78 -12.02 9.42 7.81
CA LEU A 78 -12.44 10.74 7.34
C LEU A 78 -13.91 10.76 6.90
N GLU A 79 -14.38 9.70 6.23
CA GLU A 79 -15.80 9.50 5.89
C GLU A 79 -16.68 9.48 7.15
N MET A 80 -16.28 8.70 8.16
CA MET A 80 -17.03 8.60 9.43
C MET A 80 -17.04 9.91 10.22
N ALA A 81 -15.98 10.72 10.07
CA ALA A 81 -15.88 12.04 10.66
C ALA A 81 -16.60 13.13 9.84
N ASN A 82 -17.15 12.79 8.67
CA ASN A 82 -17.75 13.73 7.72
C ASN A 82 -16.78 14.87 7.33
N ILE A 83 -15.51 14.52 7.09
CA ILE A 83 -14.45 15.46 6.71
C ILE A 83 -14.11 15.23 5.23
N PRO A 84 -14.23 16.25 4.37
CA PRO A 84 -13.78 16.16 2.98
C PRO A 84 -12.28 15.88 2.88
N TYR A 85 -11.86 15.08 1.90
CA TYR A 85 -10.46 14.78 1.67
C TYR A 85 -10.08 14.65 0.20
N VAL A 86 -8.80 14.87 -0.09
CA VAL A 86 -8.22 14.73 -1.43
C VAL A 86 -7.89 13.26 -1.71
N GLY A 87 -8.14 12.81 -2.94
CA GLY A 87 -7.72 11.51 -3.45
C GLY A 87 -8.88 10.52 -3.62
N CYS A 88 -8.53 9.23 -3.69
CA CYS A 88 -9.50 8.15 -3.90
C CYS A 88 -10.35 7.89 -2.66
N GLY A 89 -11.63 7.58 -2.87
CA GLY A 89 -12.53 7.12 -1.80
C GLY A 89 -12.16 5.74 -1.24
N VAL A 90 -12.79 5.33 -0.14
CA VAL A 90 -12.49 4.08 0.59
C VAL A 90 -12.38 2.85 -0.32
N LEU A 91 -13.39 2.61 -1.17
CA LEU A 91 -13.42 1.45 -2.05
C LEU A 91 -12.29 1.49 -3.08
N ALA A 92 -12.09 2.64 -3.73
CA ALA A 92 -11.07 2.80 -4.76
C ALA A 92 -9.66 2.62 -4.19
N SER A 93 -9.39 3.19 -3.02
CA SER A 93 -8.13 3.02 -2.28
C SER A 93 -7.87 1.57 -1.90
N ALA A 94 -8.86 0.88 -1.31
CA ALA A 94 -8.74 -0.54 -0.94
C ALA A 94 -8.52 -1.45 -2.17
N VAL A 95 -9.25 -1.19 -3.26
CA VAL A 95 -9.10 -1.92 -4.53
C VAL A 95 -7.73 -1.72 -5.14
N ALA A 96 -7.25 -0.47 -5.21
CA ALA A 96 -5.97 -0.13 -5.83
C ALA A 96 -4.79 -0.73 -5.06
N MET A 97 -4.88 -0.79 -3.74
CA MET A 97 -3.84 -1.39 -2.89
C MET A 97 -3.74 -2.91 -3.07
N ASP A 98 -4.87 -3.58 -3.35
CA ASP A 98 -4.97 -5.03 -3.47
C ASP A 98 -4.78 -5.51 -4.91
N LYS A 99 -3.54 -5.88 -5.25
CA LYS A 99 -3.17 -6.26 -6.62
C LYS A 99 -4.03 -7.38 -7.21
N LEU A 100 -4.53 -8.33 -6.41
CA LEU A 100 -5.40 -9.39 -6.96
C LEU A 100 -6.77 -8.86 -7.34
N VAL A 101 -7.36 -8.02 -6.50
CA VAL A 101 -8.68 -7.43 -6.74
C VAL A 101 -8.61 -6.43 -7.89
N ALA A 102 -7.60 -5.56 -7.91
CA ALA A 102 -7.35 -4.64 -9.01
C ALA A 102 -7.28 -5.38 -10.35
N LYS A 103 -6.51 -6.47 -10.43
CA LYS A 103 -6.39 -7.29 -11.65
C LYS A 103 -7.71 -7.89 -12.11
N GLN A 104 -8.54 -8.36 -11.19
CA GLN A 104 -9.86 -8.90 -11.52
C GLN A 104 -10.76 -7.83 -12.13
N LEU A 105 -10.76 -6.62 -11.56
CA LEU A 105 -11.54 -5.50 -12.09
C LEU A 105 -11.01 -5.00 -13.43
N PHE A 106 -9.69 -4.94 -13.60
CA PHE A 106 -9.06 -4.62 -14.88
C PHE A 106 -9.43 -5.64 -15.96
N ALA A 107 -9.45 -6.94 -15.63
CA ALA A 107 -9.87 -7.98 -16.55
C ALA A 107 -11.35 -7.83 -16.94
N GLN A 108 -12.22 -7.54 -15.97
CA GLN A 108 -13.64 -7.27 -16.21
C GLN A 108 -13.85 -6.04 -17.10
N ALA A 109 -13.00 -5.03 -16.96
CA ALA A 109 -13.00 -3.83 -17.81
C ALA A 109 -12.37 -4.06 -19.20
N GLY A 110 -11.84 -5.26 -19.48
CA GLY A 110 -11.20 -5.59 -20.76
C GLY A 110 -9.78 -5.05 -20.92
N LEU A 111 -9.12 -4.64 -19.83
CA LEU A 111 -7.73 -4.22 -19.86
C LEU A 111 -6.81 -5.43 -20.00
N VAL A 112 -5.84 -5.31 -20.92
CA VAL A 112 -4.83 -6.33 -21.18
C VAL A 112 -3.86 -6.39 -20.00
N GLN A 113 -3.57 -7.61 -19.56
CA GLN A 113 -2.70 -7.87 -18.42
C GLN A 113 -1.80 -9.05 -18.71
N VAL A 114 -0.64 -9.08 -18.04
CA VAL A 114 0.21 -10.28 -18.03
C VAL A 114 -0.54 -11.45 -17.37
N PRO A 115 -0.31 -12.69 -17.83
CA PRO A 115 -0.81 -13.87 -17.13
C PRO A 115 -0.36 -13.87 -15.66
N TYR A 116 -1.25 -14.28 -14.76
CA TYR A 116 -0.98 -14.29 -13.32
C TYR A 116 -1.72 -15.40 -12.60
N VAL A 117 -1.21 -15.79 -11.43
CA VAL A 117 -1.81 -16.73 -10.48
C VAL A 117 -1.91 -16.07 -9.11
N GLY A 118 -3.08 -16.16 -8.47
CA GLY A 118 -3.27 -15.75 -7.09
C GLY A 118 -3.06 -16.92 -6.13
N VAL A 119 -2.24 -16.72 -5.11
CA VAL A 119 -1.90 -17.74 -4.10
C VAL A 119 -2.29 -17.23 -2.71
N ARG A 120 -2.97 -18.06 -1.91
CA ARG A 120 -3.17 -17.77 -0.48
C ARG A 120 -2.06 -18.38 0.34
N ARG A 121 -1.52 -17.63 1.32
CA ARG A 121 -0.53 -18.10 2.28
C ARG A 121 -0.91 -19.42 2.96
N ARG A 122 -2.19 -19.60 3.28
CA ARG A 122 -2.69 -20.83 3.89
C ARG A 122 -2.53 -22.04 2.95
N GLN A 123 -2.78 -21.86 1.66
CA GLN A 123 -2.60 -22.93 0.66
C GLN A 123 -1.12 -23.24 0.49
N TRP A 124 -0.28 -22.21 0.36
CA TRP A 124 1.17 -22.35 0.29
C TRP A 124 1.74 -23.16 1.47
N ARG A 125 1.37 -22.80 2.70
CA ARG A 125 1.85 -23.51 3.90
C ARG A 125 1.30 -24.94 4.05
N ALA A 126 0.16 -25.24 3.44
CA ALA A 126 -0.47 -26.54 3.57
C ALA A 126 0.11 -27.55 2.56
N ASP A 127 0.34 -27.10 1.32
CA ASP A 127 0.88 -27.95 0.24
C ASP A 127 1.71 -27.09 -0.75
N PRO A 128 3.00 -26.87 -0.44
CA PRO A 128 3.90 -26.11 -1.30
C PRO A 128 4.01 -26.68 -2.72
N ASP A 129 4.13 -28.01 -2.85
CA ASP A 129 4.35 -28.66 -4.13
C ASP A 129 3.14 -28.52 -5.07
N ALA A 130 1.91 -28.63 -4.54
CA ALA A 130 0.71 -28.41 -5.32
C ALA A 130 0.57 -26.95 -5.79
N VAL A 131 0.94 -25.98 -4.95
CA VAL A 131 0.93 -24.56 -5.32
C VAL A 131 1.95 -24.28 -6.42
N VAL A 132 3.18 -24.79 -6.26
CA VAL A 132 4.22 -24.65 -7.30
C VAL A 132 3.78 -25.28 -8.62
N ALA A 133 3.22 -26.49 -8.59
CA ALA A 133 2.70 -27.15 -9.79
C ALA A 133 1.57 -26.33 -10.45
N THR A 134 0.69 -25.70 -9.66
CA THR A 134 -0.36 -24.81 -10.18
C THR A 134 0.23 -23.60 -10.90
N VAL A 135 1.29 -23.00 -10.35
CA VAL A 135 1.98 -21.87 -10.97
C VAL A 135 2.67 -22.29 -12.25
N GLU A 136 3.44 -23.39 -12.24
CA GLU A 136 4.17 -23.90 -13.41
C GLU A 136 3.25 -24.42 -14.52
N HIS A 137 2.03 -24.82 -14.19
CA HIS A 137 1.03 -25.16 -15.20
C HIS A 137 0.49 -23.94 -15.94
N ALA A 138 0.48 -22.78 -15.30
CA ALA A 138 -0.13 -21.56 -15.82
C ALA A 138 0.87 -20.56 -16.41
N LEU A 139 2.12 -20.55 -15.92
CA LEU A 139 3.12 -19.52 -16.21
C LEU A 139 4.48 -20.16 -16.52
N ASP A 140 5.17 -19.60 -17.53
CA ASP A 140 6.57 -19.88 -17.80
C ASP A 140 7.49 -19.00 -16.95
N TYR A 141 8.69 -19.51 -16.66
CA TYR A 141 9.74 -18.71 -16.03
C TYR A 141 10.39 -17.70 -17.01
N PRO A 142 10.89 -16.55 -16.53
CA PRO A 142 10.84 -16.10 -15.15
C PRO A 142 9.48 -15.53 -14.75
N VAL A 143 9.17 -15.61 -13.46
CA VAL A 143 7.96 -15.03 -12.85
C VAL A 143 8.32 -14.02 -11.77
N PHE A 144 7.45 -13.04 -11.55
CA PHE A 144 7.53 -12.14 -10.41
C PHE A 144 6.55 -12.56 -9.32
N VAL A 145 7.02 -12.69 -8.09
CA VAL A 145 6.21 -13.00 -6.91
C VAL A 145 6.10 -11.75 -6.04
N LYS A 146 4.88 -11.38 -5.65
CA LYS A 146 4.58 -10.11 -4.95
C LYS A 146 3.52 -10.30 -3.86
N PRO A 147 3.67 -9.69 -2.68
CA PRO A 147 2.56 -9.53 -1.74
C PRO A 147 1.43 -8.70 -2.36
N ALA A 148 0.18 -9.09 -2.13
CA ALA A 148 -0.96 -8.45 -2.78
C ALA A 148 -1.15 -6.99 -2.31
N ASN A 149 -1.02 -6.72 -1.01
CA ASN A 149 -1.44 -5.48 -0.35
C ASN A 149 -0.28 -4.62 0.17
N LEU A 150 0.93 -4.77 -0.36
CA LEU A 150 2.07 -3.91 -0.03
C LEU A 150 2.59 -3.14 -1.23
N GLY A 151 2.95 -1.87 -1.03
CA GLY A 151 3.64 -1.03 -2.01
C GLY A 151 5.17 -1.14 -1.92
N SER A 152 5.85 -0.32 -2.73
CA SER A 152 7.29 -0.05 -2.63
C SER A 152 8.23 -1.27 -2.75
N SER A 153 7.91 -2.23 -3.60
CA SER A 153 8.75 -3.41 -3.90
C SER A 153 9.12 -4.30 -2.70
N VAL A 154 8.51 -4.09 -1.53
CA VAL A 154 8.75 -4.90 -0.33
C VAL A 154 8.22 -6.32 -0.55
N GLY A 155 9.09 -7.31 -0.33
CA GLY A 155 8.75 -8.73 -0.49
C GLY A 155 8.56 -9.16 -1.95
N VAL A 156 8.94 -8.33 -2.93
CA VAL A 156 8.90 -8.67 -4.35
C VAL A 156 10.15 -9.47 -4.73
N SER A 157 10.00 -10.49 -5.57
CA SER A 157 11.12 -11.30 -6.04
C SER A 157 10.89 -11.78 -7.47
N LYS A 158 11.97 -11.85 -8.26
CA LYS A 158 11.98 -12.49 -9.59
C LYS A 158 12.52 -13.90 -9.45
N ALA A 159 11.71 -14.90 -9.80
CA ALA A 159 12.08 -16.30 -9.76
C ALA A 159 12.30 -16.83 -11.17
N ARG A 160 13.45 -17.47 -11.41
CA ARG A 160 13.86 -18.02 -12.71
C ARG A 160 13.65 -19.53 -12.81
N ASN A 161 13.31 -20.18 -11.70
CA ASN A 161 13.13 -21.62 -11.59
C ASN A 161 12.30 -21.98 -10.35
N ARG A 162 11.99 -23.27 -10.21
CA ARG A 162 11.20 -23.85 -9.10
C ARG A 162 11.71 -23.52 -7.71
N ALA A 163 13.02 -23.62 -7.49
CA ALA A 163 13.63 -23.39 -6.18
C ALA A 163 13.53 -21.91 -5.79
N GLU A 164 13.80 -21.01 -6.74
CA GLU A 164 13.62 -19.58 -6.56
C GLU A 164 12.14 -19.21 -6.34
N LEU A 165 11.21 -19.87 -7.02
CA LEU A 165 9.77 -19.66 -6.84
C LEU A 165 9.33 -20.00 -5.42
N ALA A 166 9.74 -21.16 -4.90
CA ALA A 166 9.42 -21.56 -3.53
C ALA A 166 9.96 -20.54 -2.51
N THR A 167 11.21 -20.10 -2.70
CA THR A 167 11.85 -19.09 -1.83
C THR A 167 11.11 -17.75 -1.88
N ALA A 168 10.70 -17.33 -3.09
CA ALA A 168 9.97 -16.09 -3.31
C ALA A 168 8.55 -16.14 -2.70
N LEU A 169 7.88 -17.29 -2.77
CA LEU A 169 6.58 -17.52 -2.14
C LEU A 169 6.67 -17.47 -0.61
N ASP A 170 7.72 -18.06 -0.02
CA ASP A 170 7.97 -17.95 1.42
C ASP A 170 8.19 -16.51 1.86
N LEU A 171 9.00 -15.74 1.13
CA LEU A 171 9.23 -14.33 1.40
C LEU A 171 7.92 -13.54 1.33
N ALA A 172 7.16 -13.66 0.24
CA ALA A 172 5.89 -12.94 0.09
C ALA A 172 4.86 -13.34 1.16
N ALA A 173 4.82 -14.62 1.56
CA ALA A 173 3.95 -15.13 2.62
C ALA A 173 4.28 -14.58 4.02
N ALA A 174 5.52 -14.12 4.25
CA ALA A 174 5.88 -13.44 5.49
C ALA A 174 5.18 -12.09 5.62
N TYR A 175 4.90 -11.43 4.50
CA TYR A 175 4.35 -10.09 4.44
C TYR A 175 2.83 -10.03 4.30
N ASP A 176 2.23 -11.00 3.59
CA ASP A 176 0.80 -10.95 3.29
C ASP A 176 0.15 -12.34 3.28
N ALA A 177 -1.16 -12.39 3.51
CA ALA A 177 -1.98 -13.59 3.37
C ALA A 177 -2.31 -13.90 1.91
N LYS A 178 -2.20 -12.92 1.01
CA LYS A 178 -2.41 -13.06 -0.44
C LYS A 178 -1.16 -12.69 -1.22
N ILE A 179 -0.87 -13.48 -2.23
CA ILE A 179 0.33 -13.35 -3.07
C ILE A 179 -0.10 -13.40 -4.54
N VAL A 180 0.57 -12.61 -5.37
CA VAL A 180 0.42 -12.62 -6.82
C VAL A 180 1.71 -13.16 -7.43
N VAL A 181 1.58 -14.13 -8.34
CA VAL A 181 2.66 -14.56 -9.21
C VAL A 181 2.32 -14.14 -10.63
N GLU A 182 3.21 -13.42 -11.29
CA GLU A 182 2.99 -12.84 -12.63
C GLU A 182 4.06 -13.32 -13.60
N ALA A 183 3.68 -13.59 -14.85
CA ALA A 183 4.67 -13.81 -15.91
C ALA A 183 5.54 -12.56 -16.10
N ALA A 184 6.86 -12.74 -16.23
CA ALA A 184 7.72 -11.65 -16.64
C ALA A 184 7.50 -11.32 -18.13
N VAL A 185 7.65 -10.05 -18.48
CA VAL A 185 7.67 -9.60 -19.87
C VAL A 185 9.09 -9.14 -20.20
N PRO A 186 9.87 -9.95 -20.94
CA PRO A 186 11.20 -9.56 -21.37
C PRO A 186 11.15 -8.31 -22.25
N HIS A 187 12.07 -7.37 -22.03
CA HIS A 187 12.23 -6.16 -22.85
C HIS A 187 10.98 -5.26 -22.90
N ALA A 188 10.17 -5.24 -21.83
CA ALA A 188 9.08 -4.29 -21.69
C ALA A 188 9.63 -2.86 -21.51
N ARG A 189 8.90 -1.88 -22.06
CA ARG A 189 9.06 -0.46 -21.73
C ARG A 189 8.09 -0.13 -20.61
N GLU A 190 8.57 0.57 -19.59
CA GLU A 190 7.75 1.00 -18.46
C GLU A 190 7.23 2.41 -18.75
N ILE A 191 5.92 2.50 -18.98
CA ILE A 191 5.24 3.74 -19.37
C ILE A 191 4.21 4.10 -18.30
N GLU A 192 4.30 5.32 -17.78
CA GLU A 192 3.41 5.85 -16.75
C GLU A 192 2.55 6.99 -17.29
N VAL A 193 1.31 7.08 -16.82
CA VAL A 193 0.36 8.14 -17.17
C VAL A 193 -0.33 8.60 -15.89
N SER A 194 -0.32 9.90 -15.63
CA SER A 194 -1.07 10.50 -14.53
C SER A 194 -2.51 10.76 -14.96
N VAL A 195 -3.47 10.52 -14.06
CA VAL A 195 -4.90 10.79 -14.29
C VAL A 195 -5.42 11.69 -13.16
N LEU A 196 -6.11 12.77 -13.52
CA LEU A 196 -6.67 13.73 -12.56
C LEU A 196 -8.14 14.01 -12.87
N GLY A 197 -8.99 13.97 -11.84
CA GLY A 197 -10.40 14.32 -11.93
C GLY A 197 -11.30 13.32 -11.20
N ASN A 198 -12.61 13.60 -11.21
CA ASN A 198 -13.65 12.75 -10.63
C ASN A 198 -14.48 12.12 -11.77
N ASP A 199 -15.65 12.68 -12.09
CA ASP A 199 -16.57 12.13 -13.09
C ASP A 199 -16.07 12.25 -14.54
N ALA A 200 -15.22 13.25 -14.81
CA ALA A 200 -14.59 13.49 -16.10
C ALA A 200 -13.07 13.56 -15.92
N PRO A 201 -12.37 12.41 -15.81
CA PRO A 201 -10.94 12.40 -15.58
C PRO A 201 -10.15 12.72 -16.85
N GLU A 202 -9.06 13.46 -16.68
CA GLU A 202 -8.11 13.81 -17.75
C GLU A 202 -6.78 13.08 -17.54
N ALA A 203 -6.22 12.54 -18.63
CA ALA A 203 -4.94 11.85 -18.63
C ALA A 203 -3.81 12.77 -19.11
N SER A 204 -2.65 12.69 -18.47
CA SER A 204 -1.43 13.38 -18.89
C SER A 204 -0.84 12.78 -20.16
N VAL A 205 0.22 13.42 -20.68
CA VAL A 205 1.14 12.74 -21.61
C VAL A 205 1.84 11.57 -20.90
N PRO A 206 2.21 10.50 -21.64
CA PRO A 206 2.95 9.38 -21.07
C PRO A 206 4.40 9.76 -20.78
N GLY A 207 4.92 9.29 -19.65
CA GLY A 207 6.35 9.28 -19.32
C GLY A 207 6.91 7.86 -19.44
N GLU A 208 8.19 7.73 -19.81
CA GLU A 208 8.88 6.44 -19.82
C GLU A 208 9.92 6.40 -18.69
N ILE A 209 9.88 5.34 -17.88
CA ILE A 209 10.91 5.04 -16.91
C ILE A 209 12.01 4.24 -17.62
N VAL A 210 13.21 4.80 -17.68
CA VAL A 210 14.41 4.11 -18.16
C VAL A 210 15.22 3.67 -16.95
N PRO A 211 15.10 2.42 -16.49
CA PRO A 211 15.78 1.96 -15.28
C PRO A 211 17.30 1.90 -15.47
N GLY A 212 18.06 2.16 -14.40
CA GLY A 212 19.52 1.97 -14.37
C GLY A 212 19.96 0.51 -14.22
N ASN A 213 19.07 -0.36 -13.71
CA ASN A 213 19.29 -1.79 -13.44
C ASN A 213 18.29 -2.68 -14.22
N GLU A 214 18.32 -4.01 -14.01
CA GLU A 214 17.44 -4.99 -14.71
C GLU A 214 15.93 -4.74 -14.48
N PHE A 215 15.55 -4.02 -13.42
CA PHE A 215 14.20 -3.49 -13.14
C PHE A 215 14.29 -2.33 -12.12
N TYR A 216 13.20 -1.56 -11.95
CA TYR A 216 13.14 -0.47 -10.96
C TYR A 216 13.07 -1.02 -9.52
N ASP A 217 14.04 -0.66 -8.70
CA ASP A 217 14.08 -0.92 -7.27
C ASP A 217 14.55 0.34 -6.50
N TYR A 218 14.58 0.27 -5.17
CA TYR A 218 15.02 1.37 -4.30
C TYR A 218 16.53 1.30 -3.96
N ALA A 219 17.32 0.53 -4.72
CA ALA A 219 18.75 0.33 -4.45
C ALA A 219 19.63 1.45 -5.02
#